data_AF-A0A7S1IUP0-F1
#
_entry.id   AF-A0A7S1IUP0-F1
#
_cell.length_a   1.000
_cell.length_b   1.000
_cell.length_c   1.000
_cell.angle_alpha   90.00
_cell.angle_beta   90.00
_cell.angle_gamma   90.00
#
_symmetry.space_group_name_H-M   'P 1'
#
loop_
_entity.id
_entity.type
_entity.pdbx_description
1 polymer ?
#
loop_
_entity_poly.entity_id
_entity_poly.type
_entity_poly.pdbx_seq_one_letter_code
_entity_poly.pdbx_strand_id
1 'polypeptide(L)'
;SSRVLEVGCWACPLVGMLCAKMGAPMTVLTDLASNGLLAAAQRNVDVNLGTERACVQVTELDWTAPQRDMPRAGILDPQSFDLVIGSDVIYDAWHAEALPPVIDLFLGSGPSLNEGP
;
A
#
# COMPACT_ATOMS: atom_id res chain seq x y z
N SER A 1 10.21 -2.59 12.72
CA SER A 1 9.19 -3.34 11.96
C SER A 1 8.24 -2.31 11.38
N SER A 2 7.99 -2.32 10.08
CA SER A 2 7.38 -1.20 9.34
C SER A 2 5.98 -1.55 8.83
N ARG A 3 4.99 -0.69 9.05
CA ARG A 3 3.68 -0.75 8.41
C ARG A 3 3.82 -0.35 6.95
N VAL A 4 3.38 -1.22 6.03
CA VAL A 4 3.62 -1.06 4.59
C VAL A 4 2.32 -0.79 3.85
N LEU A 5 2.36 0.20 2.95
CA LEU A 5 1.36 0.43 1.92
C LEU A 5 1.99 0.14 0.55
N GLU A 6 1.46 -0.84 -0.19
CA GLU A 6 1.77 -1.03 -1.61
C GLU A 6 0.74 -0.31 -2.47
N VAL A 7 1.20 0.59 -3.33
CA VAL A 7 0.38 1.30 -4.33
C VAL A 7 0.57 0.67 -5.71
N GLY A 8 -0.52 0.46 -6.44
CA GLY A 8 -0.47 -0.13 -7.78
C GLY A 8 -0.04 -1.60 -7.76
N CYS A 9 -0.60 -2.40 -6.83
CA CYS A 9 -0.18 -3.77 -6.60
C CYS A 9 -0.63 -4.75 -7.72
N TRP A 10 -1.50 -4.29 -8.61
CA TRP A 10 -2.13 -5.07 -9.67
C TRP A 10 -2.77 -6.37 -9.13
N ALA A 11 -3.06 -7.32 -10.02
CA ALA A 11 -3.48 -8.66 -9.65
C ALA A 11 -2.38 -9.48 -8.94
N CYS A 12 -1.12 -9.04 -8.94
CA CYS A 12 0.02 -9.79 -8.39
C CYS A 12 0.85 -8.91 -7.44
N PRO A 13 0.44 -8.79 -6.17
CA PRO A 13 1.05 -7.88 -5.19
C PRO A 13 2.38 -8.44 -4.63
N LEU A 14 3.36 -8.64 -5.51
CA LEU A 14 4.59 -9.38 -5.20
C LEU A 14 5.41 -8.68 -4.12
N VAL A 15 5.54 -7.36 -4.20
CA VAL A 15 6.45 -6.60 -3.33
C VAL A 15 5.85 -6.48 -1.93
N GLY A 16 4.56 -6.20 -1.80
CA GLY A 16 3.89 -6.17 -0.51
C GLY A 16 3.81 -7.56 0.14
N MET A 17 3.55 -8.63 -0.63
CA MET A 17 3.62 -10.00 -0.10
C MET A 17 5.03 -10.35 0.42
N LEU A 18 6.09 -9.87 -0.25
CA LEU A 18 7.46 -10.02 0.24
C LEU A 18 7.64 -9.28 1.58
N CYS A 19 7.16 -8.04 1.70
CA CYS A 19 7.20 -7.31 2.97
C CYS A 19 6.50 -8.06 4.11
N ALA A 20 5.34 -8.65 3.84
CA ALA A 20 4.62 -9.47 4.83
C ALA A 20 5.46 -10.68 5.27
N LYS A 21 6.09 -11.40 4.33
CA LYS A 21 7.01 -12.51 4.63
C LYS A 21 8.26 -12.09 5.41
N MET A 22 8.70 -10.85 5.25
CA MET A 22 9.81 -10.27 6.01
C MET A 22 9.41 -9.82 7.42
N GLY A 23 8.15 -10.05 7.83
CA GLY A 23 7.67 -9.76 9.18
C GLY A 23 7.08 -8.36 9.36
N ALA A 24 6.62 -7.72 8.28
CA ALA A 24 5.83 -6.49 8.40
C ALA A 24 4.59 -6.76 9.27
N PRO A 25 4.30 -5.91 10.27
CA PRO A 25 3.19 -6.12 11.21
C PRO A 25 1.84 -5.81 10.56
N MET A 26 1.85 -5.08 9.44
CA MET A 26 0.71 -4.77 8.60
C MET A 26 1.22 -4.46 7.19
N THR A 27 0.58 -5.05 6.18
CA THR A 27 0.77 -4.71 4.77
C THR A 27 -0.59 -4.48 4.12
N VAL A 28 -0.80 -3.31 3.55
CA VAL A 28 -2.00 -2.97 2.79
C VAL A 28 -1.64 -2.91 1.31
N LEU A 29 -2.31 -3.72 0.50
CA LEU A 29 -2.08 -3.87 -0.93
C LEU A 29 -3.18 -3.15 -1.67
N THR A 30 -2.84 -2.17 -2.50
CA THR A 30 -3.83 -1.30 -3.13
C THR A 30 -3.68 -1.19 -4.64
N ASP A 31 -4.83 -1.13 -5.30
CA ASP A 31 -4.97 -0.79 -6.72
C ASP A 31 -6.39 -0.21 -6.93
N LEU A 32 -6.71 0.20 -8.16
CA LEU A 32 -8.06 0.64 -8.51
C LEU A 32 -9.05 -0.53 -8.44
N ALA A 33 -10.30 -0.31 -8.00
CA ALA A 33 -11.34 -1.32 -8.09
C ALA A 33 -11.84 -1.45 -9.53
N SER A 34 -11.05 -2.10 -10.37
CA SER A 34 -11.42 -2.43 -11.75
C SER A 34 -11.38 -3.93 -11.98
N ASN A 35 -12.32 -4.43 -12.79
CA ASN A 35 -12.29 -5.72 -13.50
C ASN A 35 -11.74 -6.94 -12.73
N GLY A 36 -12.02 -7.07 -11.43
CA GLY A 36 -11.60 -8.21 -10.62
C GLY A 36 -10.11 -8.25 -10.25
N LEU A 37 -9.35 -7.17 -10.48
CA LEU A 37 -7.92 -7.07 -10.12
C LEU A 37 -7.70 -7.37 -8.63
N LEU A 38 -8.45 -6.69 -7.76
CA LEU A 38 -8.33 -6.88 -6.30
C LEU A 38 -8.74 -8.30 -5.87
N ALA A 39 -9.68 -8.94 -6.56
CA ALA A 39 -10.05 -10.33 -6.27
C ALA A 39 -8.94 -11.31 -6.68
N ALA A 40 -8.24 -11.04 -7.78
CA ALA A 40 -7.07 -11.80 -8.19
C ALA A 40 -5.88 -11.59 -7.24
N ALA A 41 -5.64 -10.35 -6.82
CA ALA A 41 -4.64 -10.01 -5.80
C ALA A 41 -4.93 -10.73 -4.48
N GLN A 42 -6.19 -10.72 -4.03
CA GLN A 42 -6.62 -11.41 -2.82
C GLN A 42 -6.38 -12.92 -2.92
N ARG A 43 -6.70 -13.54 -4.07
CA ARG A 43 -6.41 -14.96 -4.30
C ARG A 43 -4.91 -15.24 -4.25
N ASN A 44 -4.08 -14.40 -4.84
CA ASN A 44 -2.62 -14.57 -4.80
C ASN A 44 -2.08 -14.46 -3.37
N VAL A 45 -2.61 -13.54 -2.57
CA VAL A 45 -2.33 -13.43 -1.14
C VAL A 45 -2.72 -14.71 -0.38
N ASP A 46 -3.94 -15.22 -0.61
CA ASP A 46 -4.46 -16.41 0.08
C ASP A 46 -3.66 -17.69 -0.25
N VAL A 47 -3.13 -17.81 -1.47
CA VAL A 47 -2.39 -19.00 -1.92
C VAL A 47 -0.91 -18.96 -1.52
N ASN A 48 -0.30 -17.78 -1.41
CA ASN A 48 1.16 -17.65 -1.22
C ASN A 48 1.58 -17.29 0.20
N LEU A 49 0.65 -16.82 1.05
CA LEU A 49 0.94 -16.47 2.45
C LEU A 49 0.42 -17.53 3.40
N GLY A 50 1.21 -17.82 4.45
CA GLY A 50 0.83 -18.73 5.52
C GLY A 50 0.21 -17.96 6.67
N THR A 51 0.87 -17.94 7.82
CA THR A 51 0.42 -17.16 9.00
C THR A 51 0.49 -15.66 8.76
N GLU A 52 1.37 -15.20 7.86
CA GLU A 52 1.52 -13.78 7.49
C GLU A 52 0.26 -13.23 6.82
N ARG A 53 -0.59 -14.10 6.28
CA ARG A 53 -1.90 -13.72 5.71
C ARG A 53 -2.72 -12.84 6.65
N ALA A 54 -2.61 -13.07 7.97
CA ALA A 54 -3.35 -12.33 8.99
C ALA A 54 -2.98 -10.84 9.06
N CYS A 55 -1.77 -10.44 8.62
CA CYS A 55 -1.34 -9.05 8.60
C CYS A 55 -1.49 -8.36 7.23
N VAL A 56 -2.06 -9.05 6.24
CA VAL A 56 -2.21 -8.53 4.87
C VAL A 56 -3.66 -8.22 4.55
N GLN A 57 -3.89 -7.05 3.97
CA GLN A 57 -5.19 -6.61 3.49
C GLN A 57 -5.09 -6.15 2.05
N VAL A 58 -6.11 -6.45 1.25
CA VAL A 58 -6.25 -5.97 -0.13
C VAL A 58 -7.42 -5.02 -0.18
N THR A 59 -7.21 -3.80 -0.66
CA THR A 59 -8.27 -2.78 -0.74
C THR A 59 -8.08 -1.89 -1.95
N GLU A 60 -9.13 -1.13 -2.28
CA GLU A 60 -9.07 -0.11 -3.32
C GLU A 60 -8.30 1.13 -2.84
N LEU A 61 -7.56 1.76 -3.77
CA LEU A 61 -7.08 3.13 -3.64
C LEU A 61 -7.07 3.83 -5.00
N ASP A 62 -7.85 4.89 -5.14
CA ASP A 62 -7.86 5.75 -6.32
C ASP A 62 -6.95 6.96 -6.13
N TRP A 63 -5.85 7.01 -6.88
CA TRP A 63 -4.85 8.09 -6.76
C TRP A 63 -5.39 9.46 -7.18
N THR A 64 -6.49 9.51 -7.94
CA THR A 64 -7.13 10.78 -8.35
C THR A 64 -8.01 11.37 -7.26
N ALA A 65 -8.41 10.54 -6.28
CA ALA A 65 -9.28 10.94 -5.19
C ALA A 65 -8.93 10.18 -3.88
N PRO A 66 -7.67 10.21 -3.41
CA PRO A 66 -7.20 9.31 -2.36
C PRO A 66 -7.85 9.58 -1.00
N GLN A 67 -8.41 10.79 -0.80
CA GLN A 67 -9.19 11.13 0.40
C GLN A 67 -10.59 10.49 0.43
N ARG A 68 -11.15 10.10 -0.72
CA ARG A 68 -12.46 9.42 -0.80
C ARG A 68 -12.43 8.07 -0.09
N ASP A 69 -11.26 7.43 -0.08
CA ASP A 69 -11.05 6.08 0.43
C ASP A 69 -10.71 6.08 1.94
N MET A 70 -10.65 7.26 2.58
CA MET A 70 -10.13 7.48 3.93
C MET A 70 -11.04 7.26 5.15
N PRO A 71 -12.28 6.70 5.05
CA PRO A 71 -12.90 6.23 6.30
C PRO A 71 -13.60 4.88 6.21
N ARG A 72 -13.34 4.05 5.19
CA ARG A 72 -13.89 2.68 5.19
C ARG A 72 -12.97 1.74 5.97
N ALA A 73 -13.09 1.78 7.31
CA ALA A 73 -12.58 0.79 8.27
C ALA A 73 -11.16 0.95 8.87
N GLY A 74 -10.52 2.14 8.83
CA GLY A 74 -9.26 2.39 9.56
C GLY A 74 -8.02 1.68 8.97
N ILE A 75 -8.15 1.19 7.73
CA ILE A 75 -7.08 0.47 7.01
C ILE A 75 -6.12 1.47 6.36
N LEU A 76 -6.69 2.49 5.72
CA LEU A 76 -6.00 3.56 5.01
C LEU A 76 -6.05 4.85 5.84
N ASP A 77 -5.43 4.81 7.03
CA ASP A 77 -5.33 5.99 7.87
C ASP A 77 -4.23 6.93 7.35
N PRO A 78 -4.50 8.25 7.23
CA PRO A 78 -3.48 9.22 6.85
C PRO A 78 -2.25 9.13 7.76
N GLN A 79 -1.07 9.33 7.19
CA GLN A 79 0.19 9.44 7.93
C GLN A 79 0.49 8.24 8.85
N SER A 80 -0.04 7.05 8.54
CA SER A 80 0.03 5.87 9.42
C SER A 80 1.00 4.78 8.96
N PHE A 81 1.58 4.93 7.77
CA PHE A 81 2.50 3.95 7.18
C PHE A 81 3.95 4.41 7.30
N ASP A 82 4.85 3.49 7.63
CA ASP A 82 6.28 3.74 7.73
C ASP A 82 6.98 3.62 6.36
N LEU A 83 6.34 2.88 5.43
CA LEU A 83 6.84 2.62 4.09
C LEU A 83 5.67 2.64 3.10
N VAL A 84 5.79 3.47 2.06
CA VAL A 84 4.98 3.40 0.85
C VAL A 84 5.84 2.83 -0.26
N ILE A 85 5.38 1.80 -0.94
CA ILE A 85 6.12 1.12 -2.01
C ILE A 85 5.24 0.94 -3.24
N GLY A 86 5.84 1.07 -4.41
CA GLY A 86 5.21 0.77 -5.69
C GLY A 86 6.25 0.24 -6.65
N SER A 87 5.90 -0.75 -7.46
CA SER A 87 6.79 -1.34 -8.46
C SER A 87 6.24 -1.05 -9.84
N ASP A 88 7.03 -0.34 -10.66
CA ASP A 88 6.65 0.03 -12.03
C ASP A 88 5.35 0.84 -12.13
N VAL A 89 5.18 1.79 -11.20
CA VAL A 89 3.95 2.58 -11.00
C VAL A 89 3.87 3.87 -11.83
N ILE A 90 4.95 4.25 -12.51
CA ILE A 90 5.02 5.46 -13.35
C ILE A 90 5.31 5.04 -14.79
N TYR A 91 4.27 4.73 -15.54
CA TYR A 91 4.36 4.37 -16.96
C TYR A 91 3.75 5.41 -17.91
N ASP A 92 2.96 6.36 -17.36
CA ASP A 92 2.46 7.55 -18.05
C ASP A 92 2.67 8.80 -17.19
N ALA A 93 2.73 9.98 -17.83
CA ALA A 93 2.99 11.26 -17.17
C ALA A 93 2.03 11.58 -16.01
N TRP A 94 0.76 11.23 -16.14
CA TRP A 94 -0.25 11.52 -15.11
C TRP A 94 0.04 10.79 -13.78
N HIS A 95 0.70 9.62 -13.80
CA HIS A 95 1.08 8.92 -12.56
C HIS A 95 2.09 9.72 -11.75
N ALA A 96 3.03 10.38 -12.44
CA ALA A 96 4.02 11.24 -11.77
C ALA A 96 3.37 12.45 -11.09
N GLU A 97 2.19 12.88 -11.57
CA GLU A 97 1.40 13.95 -10.97
C GLU A 97 0.49 13.44 -9.85
N ALA A 98 -0.13 12.26 -10.02
CA ALA A 98 -1.09 11.71 -9.07
C ALA A 98 -0.47 11.03 -7.85
N LEU A 99 0.73 10.46 -7.99
CA LEU A 99 1.37 9.67 -6.93
C LEU A 99 1.91 10.50 -5.75
N PRO A 100 2.55 11.68 -5.94
CA PRO A 100 3.06 12.45 -4.80
C PRO A 100 2.01 12.80 -3.74
N PRO A 101 0.80 13.28 -4.10
CA PRO A 101 -0.28 13.48 -3.12
C PRO A 101 -0.68 12.23 -2.34
N VAL A 102 -0.60 11.04 -2.95
CA VAL A 102 -0.88 9.76 -2.28
C VAL A 102 0.20 9.46 -1.25
N ILE A 103 1.48 9.62 -1.63
CA ILE A 103 2.62 9.41 -0.72
C ILE A 103 2.51 10.38 0.46
N ASP A 104 2.35 11.68 0.19
CA ASP A 104 2.22 12.72 1.21
C ASP A 104 1.03 12.50 2.14
N LEU A 105 -0.01 11.81 1.67
CA LEU A 105 -1.18 11.54 2.46
C LEU A 105 -0.98 10.36 3.43
N PHE A 106 -0.28 9.31 3.01
CA PHE A 106 -0.18 8.04 3.75
C PHE A 106 1.14 7.82 4.48
N LEU A 107 2.25 8.32 3.93
CA LEU A 107 3.57 8.16 4.54
C LEU A 107 3.65 9.00 5.81
N GLY A 108 3.76 8.35 6.96
CA GLY A 108 3.93 9.03 8.23
C GLY A 108 5.21 9.86 8.26
N SER A 109 5.18 10.94 9.03
CA SER A 109 6.39 11.68 9.36
C SER A 109 7.37 10.72 10.04
N GLY A 110 8.45 10.37 9.35
CA GLY A 110 9.51 9.52 9.90
C GLY A 110 10.01 10.10 11.24
N PRO A 111 10.72 9.30 12.06
CA PRO A 111 11.35 9.84 13.26
C PRO A 111 12.15 11.08 12.86
N SER A 112 11.87 12.21 13.50
CA SER A 112 12.66 13.43 13.31
C SER A 112 14.12 13.01 13.43
N LEU A 113 14.89 13.19 12.36
CA LEU A 113 16.34 13.09 12.46
C LEU A 113 16.70 14.19 13.45
N ASN A 114 16.88 13.83 14.71
CA ASN A 114 17.53 14.70 15.67
C ASN A 114 18.90 14.94 15.06
N GLU A 115 19.08 16.07 14.39
CA GLU A 115 20.39 16.61 14.13
C GLU A 115 21.02 16.73 15.51
N GLY A 116 21.90 15.77 15.83
CA GLY A 116 22.63 15.77 17.08
C GLY A 116 23.41 17.08 17.21
N PRO A 117 23.71 17.49 18.46
CA PRO A 117 24.38 18.76 18.73
C PRO A 117 25.72 18.91 18.02
#